data_AF-A0A433TTZ6-F1
#
_entry.id   AF-A0A433TTZ6-F1
#
_cell.length_a   1.000
_cell.length_b   1.000
_cell.length_c   1.000
_cell.angle_alpha   90.00
_cell.angle_beta   90.00
_cell.angle_gamma   90.00
#
_symmetry.space_group_name_H-M   'P 1'
#
loop_
_entity.id
_entity.type
_entity.pdbx_description
1 polymer ?
#
loop_
_entity_poly.entity_id
_entity_poly.type
_entity_poly.pdbx_seq_one_letter_code
_entity_poly.pdbx_strand_id
1 'polypeptide(L)'
;MLLVILTVVNPLMALFRPDKGSPSRSTFKWTHWAVGMFAWILAIALLAIGLDLPKSQADLLAVYAVFAFAGYQLVMEVLVRSIPYCLGSILTFCFDSVCTRNKHGFDLHMTNFSSPEVASVTGSGIAPDKEAAARQNAAAKRRENTIKSTILVLHMLMSACFAVGVVYFLLRKPFEYVTSGESRDEDTLDEKFAVVG
;
A
#
# COMPACT_ATOMS: atom_id res chain seq x y z
N MET A 1 -20.39 -12.75 13.22
CA MET A 1 -19.72 -12.38 14.48
C MET A 1 -18.20 -12.46 14.40
N LEU A 2 -17.63 -13.55 13.87
CA LEU A 2 -16.17 -13.69 13.75
C LEU A 2 -15.50 -12.50 13.02
N LEU A 3 -16.03 -12.09 11.86
CA LEU A 3 -15.52 -10.94 11.11
C LEU A 3 -15.43 -9.66 11.95
N VAL A 4 -16.49 -9.36 12.72
CA VAL A 4 -16.56 -8.16 13.58
C VAL A 4 -15.49 -8.20 14.68
N ILE A 5 -15.22 -9.38 15.22
CA ILE A 5 -14.17 -9.56 16.23
C ILE A 5 -12.80 -9.27 15.60
N LEU A 6 -12.50 -9.85 14.42
CA LEU A 6 -11.23 -9.61 13.76
C LEU A 6 -11.04 -8.13 13.38
N THR A 7 -12.09 -7.45 12.89
CA THR A 7 -12.00 -6.03 12.53
C THR A 7 -11.83 -5.11 13.73
N VAL A 8 -12.33 -5.47 14.92
CA VAL A 8 -12.10 -4.71 16.17
C VAL A 8 -10.74 -5.03 16.80
N VAL A 9 -10.30 -6.29 16.74
CA VAL A 9 -9.00 -6.71 17.26
C VAL A 9 -7.86 -6.04 16.48
N ASN A 10 -8.04 -5.79 15.18
CA ASN A 10 -7.01 -5.17 14.35
C ASN A 10 -6.54 -3.76 14.82
N PRO A 11 -7.42 -2.77 15.04
CA PRO A 11 -7.05 -1.49 15.64
C PRO A 11 -6.65 -1.61 17.11
N LEU A 12 -7.23 -2.56 17.86
CA LEU A 12 -6.83 -2.79 19.25
C LEU A 12 -5.36 -3.23 19.36
N MET A 13 -4.93 -4.15 18.49
CA MET A 13 -3.52 -4.51 18.38
C MET A 13 -2.66 -3.28 18.01
N ALA A 14 -3.13 -2.43 17.09
CA ALA A 14 -2.41 -1.22 16.70
C ALA A 14 -2.23 -0.21 17.85
N LEU A 15 -3.16 -0.16 18.81
CA LEU A 15 -3.03 0.66 20.03
C LEU A 15 -1.95 0.11 20.97
N PHE A 16 -1.87 -1.22 21.14
CA PHE A 16 -0.86 -1.87 21.99
C PHE A 16 0.48 -2.07 21.28
N ARG A 17 0.83 -1.19 20.34
CA ARG A 17 2.04 -1.33 19.52
C ARG A 17 3.31 -1.37 20.39
N PRO A 18 4.15 -2.41 20.27
CA PRO A 18 5.41 -2.50 21.00
C PRO A 18 6.39 -1.37 20.65
N ASP A 19 7.22 -0.97 21.62
CA ASP A 19 8.23 0.07 21.45
C ASP A 19 9.31 -0.33 20.42
N LYS A 20 9.90 0.67 19.77
CA LYS A 20 10.72 0.57 18.55
C LYS A 20 11.96 -0.32 18.68
N GLY A 21 12.45 -0.58 19.90
CA GLY A 21 13.64 -1.39 20.18
C GLY A 21 13.36 -2.87 20.48
N SER A 22 12.10 -3.30 20.56
CA SER A 22 11.76 -4.66 20.97
C SER A 22 11.79 -5.68 19.81
N PRO A 23 12.34 -6.89 20.00
CA PRO A 23 12.35 -7.94 18.98
C PRO A 23 10.93 -8.44 18.63
N SER A 24 9.96 -8.24 19.53
CA SER A 24 8.54 -8.56 19.33
C SER A 24 7.85 -7.71 18.24
N ARG A 25 8.48 -6.63 17.78
CA ARG A 25 7.95 -5.78 16.71
C ARG A 25 7.85 -6.51 15.36
N SER A 26 8.74 -7.47 15.09
CA SER A 26 8.67 -8.28 13.86
C SER A 26 7.45 -9.19 13.88
N THR A 27 7.25 -9.91 14.99
CA THR A 27 6.08 -10.76 15.21
C THR A 27 4.79 -9.94 15.16
N PHE A 28 4.75 -8.79 15.84
CA PHE A 28 3.60 -7.89 15.83
C PHE A 28 3.24 -7.42 14.42
N LYS A 29 4.22 -7.04 13.59
CA LYS A 29 3.97 -6.63 12.19
C LYS A 29 3.31 -7.76 11.39
N TRP A 30 3.79 -8.98 11.56
CA TRP A 30 3.27 -10.14 10.83
C TRP A 30 1.88 -10.53 11.34
N THR A 31 1.67 -10.59 12.65
CA THR A 31 0.38 -10.93 13.26
C THR A 31 -0.69 -9.89 12.94
N HIS A 32 -0.39 -8.60 13.08
CA HIS A 32 -1.31 -7.52 12.74
C HIS A 32 -1.74 -7.61 11.27
N TRP A 33 -0.79 -7.87 10.36
CA TRP A 33 -1.11 -8.09 8.96
C TRP A 33 -1.96 -9.34 8.72
N ALA A 34 -1.59 -10.47 9.32
CA ALA A 34 -2.30 -11.73 9.12
C ALA A 34 -3.77 -11.62 9.55
N VAL A 35 -4.03 -11.04 10.73
CA VAL A 35 -5.40 -10.81 11.22
C VAL A 35 -6.18 -9.89 10.29
N GLY A 36 -5.58 -8.81 9.80
CA GLY A 36 -6.21 -7.93 8.81
C GLY A 36 -6.56 -8.64 7.51
N MET A 37 -5.65 -9.49 7.00
CA MET A 37 -5.86 -10.28 5.78
C MET A 37 -6.98 -11.31 5.97
N PHE A 38 -7.02 -12.01 7.10
CA PHE A 38 -8.11 -12.95 7.40
C PHE A 38 -9.45 -12.25 7.51
N ALA A 39 -9.51 -11.08 8.16
CA ALA A 39 -10.73 -10.28 8.22
C ALA A 39 -11.21 -9.89 6.82
N TRP A 40 -10.30 -9.48 5.95
CA TRP A 40 -10.64 -9.07 4.58
C TRP A 40 -11.16 -10.23 3.72
N ILE A 41 -10.50 -11.39 3.76
CA ILE A 41 -10.95 -12.59 3.03
C ILE A 41 -12.35 -13.00 3.51
N LEU A 42 -12.56 -13.02 4.84
CA LEU A 42 -13.87 -13.33 5.42
C LEU A 42 -14.93 -12.29 5.03
N ALA A 43 -14.57 -11.02 4.93
CA ALA A 43 -15.49 -9.97 4.48
C ALA A 43 -15.96 -10.20 3.05
N ILE A 44 -15.05 -10.55 2.13
CA ILE A 44 -15.42 -10.85 0.73
C ILE A 44 -16.32 -12.08 0.65
N ALA A 45 -15.98 -13.15 1.38
CA ALA A 45 -16.82 -14.34 1.43
C ALA A 45 -18.22 -14.02 1.98
N LEU A 46 -18.31 -13.17 3.00
CA LEU A 46 -19.58 -12.78 3.59
C LEU A 46 -20.39 -11.86 2.67
N LEU A 47 -19.74 -10.99 1.90
CA LEU A 47 -20.38 -10.18 0.87
C LEU A 47 -20.93 -11.05 -0.25
N ALA A 48 -20.17 -12.06 -0.71
CA ALA A 48 -20.63 -13.01 -1.72
C ALA A 48 -21.87 -13.79 -1.24
N ILE A 49 -21.85 -14.30 0.00
CA ILE A 49 -23.02 -14.94 0.60
C ILE A 49 -24.19 -13.95 0.72
N GLY A 50 -23.93 -12.72 1.16
CA GLY A 50 -24.93 -11.66 1.29
C GLY A 50 -25.66 -11.33 -0.02
N LEU A 51 -24.93 -11.37 -1.14
CA LEU A 51 -25.49 -11.15 -2.48
C LEU A 51 -26.29 -12.36 -2.98
N ASP A 52 -25.94 -13.57 -2.56
CA ASP A 52 -26.63 -14.82 -2.92
C ASP A 52 -27.92 -15.07 -2.11
N LEU A 53 -28.24 -14.20 -1.14
CA LEU A 53 -29.49 -14.33 -0.39
C LEU A 53 -30.69 -14.09 -1.33
N PRO A 54 -31.76 -14.91 -1.26
CA PRO A 54 -32.95 -14.77 -2.12
C PRO A 54 -33.67 -13.42 -1.99
N LYS A 55 -33.43 -12.71 -0.88
CA LYS A 55 -33.99 -11.38 -0.59
C LYS A 55 -33.09 -10.23 -1.05
N SER A 56 -31.88 -10.49 -1.55
CA SER A 56 -30.93 -9.43 -1.90
C SER A 56 -31.34 -8.67 -3.16
N GLN A 57 -32.13 -9.30 -4.06
CA GLN A 57 -32.43 -8.81 -5.42
C GLN A 57 -31.18 -8.22 -6.11
N ALA A 58 -30.01 -8.78 -5.80
CA ALA A 58 -28.76 -8.21 -6.23
C ALA A 58 -28.55 -8.46 -7.72
N ASP A 59 -28.36 -7.37 -8.46
CA ASP A 59 -28.00 -7.41 -9.87
C ASP A 59 -26.60 -8.04 -10.05
N LEU A 60 -26.37 -8.75 -11.17
CA LEU A 60 -25.09 -9.35 -11.56
C LEU A 60 -23.94 -8.33 -11.53
N LEU A 61 -24.27 -7.07 -11.78
CA LEU A 61 -23.34 -5.96 -11.77
C LEU A 61 -22.86 -5.58 -10.35
N ALA A 62 -23.68 -5.80 -9.31
CA ALA A 62 -23.27 -5.61 -7.91
C ALA A 62 -22.21 -6.65 -7.50
N VAL A 63 -22.36 -7.89 -7.98
CA VAL A 63 -21.36 -8.95 -7.78
C VAL A 63 -20.04 -8.56 -8.43
N TYR A 64 -20.06 -8.07 -9.68
CA TYR A 64 -18.86 -7.60 -10.36
C TYR A 64 -18.18 -6.43 -9.64
N ALA A 65 -18.96 -5.49 -9.08
CA ALA A 65 -18.42 -4.38 -8.30
C ALA A 65 -17.67 -4.84 -7.04
N VAL A 66 -18.19 -5.86 -6.33
CA VAL A 66 -17.51 -6.44 -5.16
C VAL A 66 -16.20 -7.12 -5.55
N PHE A 67 -16.19 -7.88 -6.64
CA PHE A 67 -14.94 -8.50 -7.14
C PHE A 67 -13.93 -7.47 -7.65
N ALA A 68 -14.38 -6.41 -8.32
CA ALA A 68 -13.51 -5.31 -8.75
C ALA A 68 -12.88 -4.58 -7.55
N PHE A 69 -13.68 -4.33 -6.50
CA PHE A 69 -13.18 -3.78 -5.24
C PHE A 69 -12.18 -4.72 -4.55
N ALA A 70 -12.46 -6.03 -4.52
CA ALA A 70 -11.55 -7.02 -3.97
C ALA A 70 -10.21 -7.06 -4.73
N GLY A 71 -10.26 -7.07 -6.06
CA GLY A 71 -9.07 -7.03 -6.91
C GLY A 71 -8.26 -5.76 -6.71
N TYR A 72 -8.93 -4.60 -6.66
CA TYR A 72 -8.29 -3.32 -6.37
C TYR A 72 -7.57 -3.34 -5.02
N GLN A 73 -8.25 -3.77 -3.95
CA GLN A 73 -7.68 -3.79 -2.61
C GLN A 73 -6.45 -4.73 -2.54
N LEU A 74 -6.48 -5.87 -3.23
CA LEU A 74 -5.34 -6.78 -3.32
C LEU A 74 -4.15 -6.14 -4.05
N VAL A 75 -4.40 -5.52 -5.21
CA VAL A 75 -3.36 -4.82 -5.98
C VAL A 75 -2.74 -3.69 -5.15
N MET A 76 -3.56 -2.93 -4.41
CA MET A 76 -3.08 -1.87 -3.54
C MET A 76 -2.21 -2.39 -2.39
N GLU A 77 -2.64 -3.44 -1.70
CA GLU A 77 -1.88 -4.05 -0.60
C GLU A 77 -0.51 -4.56 -1.09
N VAL A 78 -0.50 -5.20 -2.27
CA VAL A 78 0.72 -5.69 -2.92
C VAL A 78 1.61 -4.52 -3.33
N LEU A 79 1.07 -3.49 -3.98
CA LEU A 79 1.83 -2.30 -4.40
C LEU A 79 2.48 -1.59 -3.21
N VAL A 80 1.73 -1.31 -2.14
CA VAL A 80 2.29 -0.62 -0.95
C VAL A 80 3.44 -1.44 -0.32
N ARG A 81 3.35 -2.76 -0.36
CA ARG A 81 4.44 -3.64 0.11
C ARG A 81 5.59 -3.78 -0.87
N SER A 82 5.35 -3.82 -2.17
CA SER A 82 6.37 -4.05 -3.20
C SER A 82 7.14 -2.79 -3.56
N ILE A 83 6.51 -1.61 -3.50
CA ILE A 83 7.13 -0.30 -3.77
C ILE A 83 8.42 -0.08 -2.97
N PRO A 84 8.53 -0.31 -1.64
CA PRO A 84 9.80 -0.11 -0.93
C PRO A 84 10.91 -1.06 -1.40
N TYR A 85 10.58 -2.28 -1.86
CA TYR A 85 11.56 -3.18 -2.46
C TYR A 85 11.97 -2.70 -3.86
N CYS A 86 11.01 -2.32 -4.71
CA CYS A 86 11.30 -1.77 -6.04
C CYS A 86 12.06 -0.44 -5.99
N LEU A 87 11.68 0.49 -5.11
CA LEU A 87 12.40 1.75 -4.92
C LEU A 87 13.82 1.51 -4.40
N GLY A 88 14.01 0.57 -3.48
CA GLY A 88 15.34 0.20 -3.00
C GLY A 88 16.23 -0.34 -4.13
N SER A 89 15.68 -1.24 -4.96
CA SER A 89 16.40 -1.79 -6.11
C SER A 89 16.69 -0.75 -7.18
N ILE A 90 15.72 0.10 -7.54
CA ILE A 90 15.90 1.17 -8.55
C ILE A 90 16.87 2.23 -8.06
N LEU A 91 16.78 2.66 -6.79
CA LEU A 91 17.73 3.61 -6.23
C LEU A 91 19.15 3.05 -6.21
N THR A 92 19.32 1.76 -5.89
CA THR A 92 20.63 1.10 -5.96
C THR A 92 21.18 1.10 -7.39
N PHE A 93 20.33 0.78 -8.38
CA PHE A 93 20.71 0.74 -9.80
C PHE A 93 21.03 2.14 -10.37
N CYS A 94 20.26 3.16 -10.00
CA CYS A 94 20.50 4.54 -10.39
C CYS A 94 21.72 5.15 -9.67
N PHE A 95 22.00 4.75 -8.42
CA PHE A 95 23.18 5.22 -7.70
C PHE A 95 24.47 4.62 -8.28
N ASP A 96 24.44 3.36 -8.71
CA ASP A 96 25.59 2.72 -9.36
C ASP A 96 25.92 3.38 -10.71
N SER A 97 24.89 3.86 -11.41
CA SER A 97 25.04 4.62 -12.67
C SER A 97 25.58 6.04 -12.48
N VAL A 98 25.42 6.65 -11.29
CA VAL A 98 25.94 8.00 -10.98
C VAL A 98 27.32 7.95 -10.30
N CYS A 99 27.61 6.88 -9.54
CA CYS A 99 28.91 6.71 -8.88
C CYS A 99 30.02 6.13 -9.78
N THR A 100 29.70 5.57 -10.95
CA THR A 100 30.71 5.11 -11.92
C THR A 100 31.28 6.22 -12.82
N ARG A 101 30.73 7.44 -12.80
CA ARG A 101 31.27 8.57 -13.57
C ARG A 101 32.39 9.36 -12.85
N ASN A 102 32.69 9.07 -11.58
CA ASN A 102 33.79 9.77 -10.89
C ASN A 102 34.68 8.85 -10.03
N LYS A 103 35.13 7.73 -10.63
CA LYS A 103 36.27 6.93 -10.14
C LYS A 103 37.39 6.80 -11.17
N HIS A 104 37.57 7.79 -12.04
CA HIS A 104 38.88 8.02 -12.67
C HIS A 104 39.71 8.93 -11.76
N GLY A 105 40.23 8.36 -10.67
CA GLY A 105 41.11 9.09 -9.75
C GLY A 105 41.16 8.54 -8.34
N PHE A 106 41.30 7.22 -8.16
CA PHE A 106 41.89 6.71 -6.92
C PHE A 106 42.62 5.41 -7.23
N ASP A 107 43.92 5.56 -7.48
CA ASP A 107 44.87 4.48 -7.66
C ASP A 107 44.87 3.58 -6.42
N LEU A 108 44.55 2.30 -6.61
CA LEU A 108 44.69 1.27 -5.58
C LEU A 108 45.76 0.29 -6.04
N HIS A 109 47.02 0.74 -5.95
CA HIS A 109 48.17 -0.15 -5.99
C HIS A 109 48.78 -0.29 -4.60
N MET A 110 49.07 -1.54 -4.27
CA MET A 110 49.94 -2.07 -3.22
C MET A 110 49.36 -2.38 -1.84
N THR A 111 49.06 -3.67 -1.70
CA THR A 111 49.26 -4.48 -0.50
C THR A 111 50.71 -4.40 0.01
N ASN A 112 50.83 -4.15 1.32
CA ASN A 112 51.83 -4.64 2.29
C ASN A 112 53.31 -4.80 1.83
N PHE A 113 54.16 -3.88 2.29
CA PHE A 113 55.52 -4.23 2.70
C PHE A 113 55.95 -3.41 3.93
N SER A 114 56.52 -4.10 4.91
CA SER A 114 57.05 -3.61 6.18
C SER A 114 58.31 -2.75 6.02
N SER A 115 58.35 -1.57 6.63
CA SER A 115 59.51 -1.06 7.40
C SER A 115 59.19 0.30 8.06
N PRO A 116 59.84 0.65 9.18
CA PRO A 116 59.54 1.85 9.97
C PRO A 116 60.26 3.08 9.42
N GLU A 117 59.85 4.27 9.90
CA GLU A 117 60.63 5.52 10.04
C GLU A 117 59.91 6.78 9.48
N VAL A 118 59.81 7.79 10.36
CA VAL A 118 59.48 9.23 10.18
C VAL A 118 58.07 9.61 9.70
N ALA A 119 57.26 10.16 10.62
CA ALA A 119 57.12 11.62 10.75
C ALA A 119 55.95 11.98 11.67
N SER A 120 56.31 12.59 12.79
CA SER A 120 55.47 13.38 13.67
C SER A 120 54.80 14.55 12.93
N VAL A 121 53.49 14.70 13.06
CA VAL A 121 52.86 16.03 13.27
C VAL A 121 51.71 15.85 14.27
N THR A 122 51.93 16.42 15.44
CA THR A 122 50.99 16.71 16.52
C THR A 122 49.76 17.49 16.04
N GLY A 123 48.58 17.12 16.54
CA GLY A 123 47.35 17.90 16.39
C GLY A 123 46.26 17.43 17.33
N SER A 124 46.29 17.94 18.56
CA SER A 124 45.25 17.83 19.60
C SER A 124 43.86 18.21 19.08
N GLY A 125 42.82 17.44 19.42
CA GLY A 125 41.44 17.76 19.04
C GLY A 125 40.40 16.70 19.43
N ILE A 126 39.75 16.91 20.55
CA ILE A 126 38.70 16.09 21.16
C ILE A 126 37.43 16.03 20.27
N ALA A 127 36.92 14.82 20.00
CA ALA A 127 35.54 14.46 19.62
C ALA A 127 34.91 14.80 18.24
N PRO A 128 35.56 14.58 17.07
CA PRO A 128 34.91 14.76 15.74
C PRO A 128 34.03 13.58 15.28
N ASP A 129 34.18 12.41 15.89
CA ASP A 129 33.65 11.13 15.44
C ASP A 129 32.16 10.92 15.78
N LYS A 130 31.68 11.44 16.91
CA LYS A 130 30.26 11.35 17.29
C LYS A 130 29.37 12.33 16.52
N GLU A 131 29.88 13.52 16.21
CA GLU A 131 29.11 14.55 15.51
C GLU A 131 28.97 14.23 14.01
N ALA A 132 30.02 13.72 13.37
CA ALA A 132 29.96 13.24 11.99
C ALA A 132 28.99 12.05 11.84
N ALA A 133 29.03 11.08 12.77
CA ALA A 133 28.09 9.95 12.80
C ALA A 133 26.63 10.40 13.03
N ALA A 134 26.41 11.39 13.90
CA ALA A 134 25.07 11.96 14.12
C ALA A 134 24.50 12.63 12.87
N ARG A 135 25.33 13.38 12.11
CA ARG A 135 24.93 14.01 10.84
C ARG A 135 24.58 12.97 9.76
N GLN A 136 25.34 11.89 9.66
CA GLN A 136 25.05 10.79 8.72
C GLN A 136 23.75 10.06 9.08
N ASN A 137 23.54 9.75 10.37
CA ASN A 137 22.31 9.11 10.86
C ASN A 137 21.08 10.00 10.67
N ALA A 138 21.20 11.32 10.87
CA ALA A 138 20.13 12.28 10.60
C ALA A 138 19.77 12.35 9.11
N ALA A 139 20.77 12.34 8.22
CA ALA A 139 20.57 12.32 6.77
C ALA A 139 19.89 11.03 6.29
N ALA A 140 20.28 9.87 6.84
CA ALA A 140 19.65 8.58 6.54
C ALA A 140 18.18 8.55 7.00
N LYS A 141 17.91 9.03 8.22
CA LYS A 141 16.55 9.11 8.76
C LYS A 141 15.64 10.07 7.98
N ARG A 142 16.20 11.17 7.47
CA ARG A 142 15.47 12.11 6.60
C ARG A 142 15.04 11.43 5.29
N ARG A 143 15.91 10.66 4.66
CA ARG A 143 15.60 9.90 3.43
C ARG A 143 14.52 8.84 3.67
N GLU A 144 14.61 8.11 4.78
CA GLU A 144 13.59 7.12 5.17
C GLU A 144 12.21 7.78 5.35
N ASN A 145 12.17 8.94 5.99
CA ASN A 145 10.92 9.69 6.17
C ASN A 145 10.40 10.24 4.84
N THR A 146 11.27 10.72 3.95
CA THR A 146 10.86 11.16 2.61
C THR A 146 10.23 10.02 1.83
N ILE A 147 10.84 8.82 1.82
CA ILE A 147 10.31 7.64 1.12
C ILE A 147 8.96 7.22 1.68
N LYS A 148 8.83 7.15 3.01
CA LYS A 148 7.55 6.81 3.66
C LYS A 148 6.47 7.83 3.32
N SER A 149 6.83 9.11 3.30
CA SER A 149 5.91 10.20 2.95
C SER A 149 5.44 10.10 1.49
N THR A 150 6.35 9.87 0.53
CA THR A 150 5.96 9.70 -0.88
C THR A 150 5.08 8.47 -1.10
N ILE A 151 5.38 7.34 -0.44
CA ILE A 151 4.52 6.14 -0.49
C ILE A 151 3.11 6.47 0.03
N LEU A 152 3.03 7.19 1.14
CA LEU A 152 1.75 7.58 1.74
C LEU A 152 0.95 8.51 0.81
N VAL A 153 1.60 9.51 0.21
CA VAL A 153 0.95 10.46 -0.71
C VAL A 153 0.44 9.74 -1.97
N LEU A 154 1.27 8.87 -2.58
CA LEU A 154 0.85 8.10 -3.76
C LEU A 154 -0.35 7.20 -3.43
N HIS A 155 -0.34 6.57 -2.26
CA HIS A 155 -1.45 5.75 -1.77
C HIS A 155 -2.74 6.57 -1.57
N MET A 156 -2.64 7.76 -0.98
CA MET A 156 -3.78 8.68 -0.82
C MET A 156 -4.35 9.12 -2.18
N LEU A 157 -3.49 9.39 -3.18
CA LEU A 157 -3.95 9.79 -4.51
C LEU A 157 -4.65 8.64 -5.25
N MET A 158 -4.09 7.44 -5.23
CA MET A 158 -4.71 6.27 -5.88
C MET A 158 -6.05 5.87 -5.23
N SER A 159 -6.14 5.97 -3.91
CA SER A 159 -7.40 5.71 -3.18
C SER A 159 -8.45 6.78 -3.46
N ALA A 160 -8.06 8.06 -3.53
CA ALA A 160 -8.95 9.14 -3.94
C ALA A 160 -9.47 8.94 -5.38
N CYS A 161 -8.62 8.61 -6.33
CA CYS A 161 -9.02 8.35 -7.72
C CYS A 161 -10.01 7.17 -7.82
N PHE A 162 -9.74 6.08 -7.10
CA PHE A 162 -10.64 4.94 -7.07
C PHE A 162 -11.99 5.28 -6.42
N ALA A 163 -11.99 6.02 -5.31
CA ALA A 163 -13.21 6.49 -4.66
C ALA A 163 -14.04 7.37 -5.61
N VAL A 164 -13.42 8.33 -6.30
CA VAL A 164 -14.08 9.15 -7.32
C VAL A 164 -14.64 8.29 -8.45
N GLY A 165 -13.91 7.27 -8.91
CA GLY A 165 -14.38 6.34 -9.93
C GLY A 165 -15.62 5.54 -9.48
N VAL A 166 -15.63 5.06 -8.24
CA VAL A 166 -16.80 4.36 -7.66
C VAL A 166 -17.98 5.32 -7.51
N VAL A 167 -17.76 6.53 -6.98
CA VAL A 167 -18.83 7.54 -6.87
C VAL A 167 -19.38 7.90 -8.24
N TYR A 168 -18.52 8.15 -9.24
CA TYR A 168 -18.95 8.43 -10.62
C TYR A 168 -19.76 7.27 -11.21
N PHE A 169 -19.33 6.03 -10.99
CA PHE A 169 -20.05 4.84 -11.43
C PHE A 169 -21.42 4.71 -10.76
N LEU A 170 -21.51 4.94 -9.45
CA LEU A 170 -22.76 4.91 -8.70
C LEU A 170 -23.69 6.08 -9.05
N LEU A 171 -23.15 7.25 -9.40
CA LEU A 171 -23.95 8.40 -9.83
C LEU A 171 -24.44 8.31 -11.28
N ARG A 172 -23.82 7.47 -12.14
CA ARG A 172 -24.37 7.15 -13.47
C ARG A 172 -25.59 6.21 -13.40
N LYS A 173 -25.65 5.32 -12.40
CA LYS A 173 -26.71 4.32 -12.22
C LYS A 173 -28.15 4.85 -12.13
N PRO A 174 -28.47 5.96 -11.41
CA PRO A 174 -29.85 6.45 -11.36
C PRO A 174 -30.40 6.85 -12.73
N PHE A 175 -29.55 7.18 -13.70
CA PHE A 175 -30.00 7.56 -15.04
C PHE A 175 -30.48 6.35 -15.86
N GLU A 176 -29.75 5.23 -15.78
CA GLU A 176 -30.04 4.02 -16.57
C GLU A 176 -31.27 3.25 -16.03
N TYR A 177 -31.50 3.28 -14.71
CA TYR A 177 -32.67 2.66 -14.08
C TYR A 177 -33.96 3.41 -14.39
N VAL A 178 -33.91 4.74 -14.50
CA VAL A 178 -35.06 5.57 -14.91
C VAL A 178 -35.44 5.28 -16.37
N THR A 179 -34.46 5.08 -17.25
CA THR A 179 -34.75 4.78 -18.67
C THR A 179 -35.23 3.35 -18.92
N SER A 180 -34.75 2.35 -18.14
CA SER A 180 -35.24 0.97 -18.27
C SER A 180 -36.54 0.67 -17.51
N GLY A 181 -36.87 1.48 -16.50
CA GLY A 181 -38.17 1.40 -15.83
C GLY A 181 -39.32 1.83 -16.73
N GLU A 182 -39.12 2.91 -17.49
CA GLU A 182 -40.11 3.46 -18.43
C GLU A 182 -40.44 2.46 -19.54
N SER A 183 -39.43 1.78 -20.13
CA SER A 183 -39.66 0.84 -21.23
C SER A 183 -40.41 -0.43 -20.82
N ARG A 184 -40.23 -0.89 -19.57
CA ARG A 184 -40.87 -2.14 -19.12
C ARG A 184 -42.36 -1.95 -18.80
N ASP A 185 -42.76 -0.75 -18.39
CA ASP A 185 -44.16 -0.45 -18.09
C ASP A 185 -44.98 -0.19 -19.36
N GLU A 186 -44.39 0.33 -20.45
CA GLU A 186 -45.06 0.42 -21.77
C GLU A 186 -45.34 -0.97 -22.37
N ASP A 187 -44.36 -1.87 -22.37
CA ASP A 187 -44.54 -3.23 -22.93
C ASP A 187 -45.63 -4.02 -22.19
N THR A 188 -45.78 -3.81 -20.88
CA THR A 188 -46.80 -4.51 -20.06
C THR A 188 -48.19 -3.90 -20.23
N LEU A 189 -48.30 -2.63 -20.62
CA LEU A 189 -49.57 -1.99 -20.95
C LEU A 189 -50.06 -2.45 -22.32
N ASP A 190 -49.19 -2.50 -23.32
CA ASP A 190 -49.54 -2.92 -24.67
C ASP A 190 -49.97 -4.40 -24.73
N GLU A 191 -49.33 -5.28 -23.95
CA GLU A 191 -49.74 -6.68 -23.83
C GLU A 191 -51.14 -6.83 -23.20
N LYS A 192 -51.49 -5.99 -22.22
CA LYS A 192 -52.83 -6.01 -21.61
C LYS A 192 -53.92 -5.46 -22.53
N PHE A 193 -53.60 -4.49 -23.39
CA PHE A 193 -54.56 -3.97 -24.36
C PHE A 193 -54.77 -4.93 -25.55
N ALA A 194 -53.76 -5.72 -25.93
CA ALA A 194 -53.86 -6.70 -27.01
C ALA A 194 -54.77 -7.90 -26.71
N VAL A 195 -55.00 -8.24 -25.43
CA VAL A 195 -55.83 -9.39 -25.02
C VAL A 195 -57.32 -9.03 -24.92
N VAL A 196 -57.68 -7.74 -25.02
CA VAL A 196 -59.05 -7.24 -24.81
C VAL A 196 -59.75 -6.84 -26.12
N GLY A 197 -59.08 -6.89 -27.27
CA GLY A 197 -59.63 -6.61 -28.61
C GLY A 197 -59.89 -7.87 -29.42
#